data_AF-A0A951FXZ3-F1
#
_entry.id   AF-A0A951FXZ3-F1
#
_cell.length_a   1.000
_cell.length_b   1.000
_cell.length_c   1.000
_cell.angle_alpha   90.00
_cell.angle_beta   90.00
_cell.angle_gamma   90.00
#
_symmetry.space_group_name_H-M   'P 1'
#
loop_
_entity.id
_entity.type
_entity.pdbx_description
1 polymer ?
#
loop_
_entity_poly.entity_id
_entity_poly.type
_entity_poly.pdbx_seq_one_letter_code
_entity_poly.pdbx_strand_id
1 'polypeptide(L)'
;MSLLEEELQAEAEESTGAAATSPAALTAFRRGASGVTVPILTAVLAFIAGGLIVLATGHNPLSTYRSIFNGTGLNWLFPWVSGSERATAAGNLQQTLISATPLILVGLAVSFAFRAGLFNIGGQGQYTVGGI
;
A
#
# COMPACT_ATOMS: atom_id res chain seq x y z
N MET A 1 -34.20 49.96 7.03
CA MET A 1 -34.57 48.58 7.40
C MET A 1 -34.77 47.72 6.14
N SER A 2 -34.02 47.97 5.07
CA SER A 2 -34.03 47.22 3.81
C SER A 2 -32.64 46.65 3.50
N LEU A 3 -31.57 47.32 3.96
CA LEU A 3 -30.20 46.86 3.72
C LEU A 3 -29.79 45.64 4.55
N LEU A 4 -30.41 45.43 5.72
CA LEU A 4 -30.21 44.22 6.52
C LEU A 4 -30.95 43.01 5.93
N GLU A 5 -32.02 43.23 5.17
CA GLU A 5 -32.71 42.17 4.45
C GLU A 5 -31.95 41.82 3.16
N GLU A 6 -31.35 42.80 2.46
CA GLU A 6 -30.46 42.55 1.32
C GLU A 6 -29.17 41.82 1.74
N GLU A 7 -28.54 42.18 2.86
CA GLU A 7 -27.34 41.48 3.36
C GLU A 7 -27.68 40.06 3.85
N LEU A 8 -28.83 39.86 4.53
CA LEU A 8 -29.27 38.51 4.91
C LEU A 8 -29.66 37.65 3.70
N GLN A 9 -30.20 38.27 2.65
CA GLN A 9 -30.51 37.59 1.40
C GLN A 9 -29.23 37.22 0.64
N ALA A 10 -28.22 38.09 0.64
CA ALA A 10 -26.91 37.82 0.05
C ALA A 10 -26.16 36.70 0.81
N GLU A 11 -26.19 36.69 2.15
CA GLU A 11 -25.60 35.62 2.96
C GLU A 11 -26.34 34.27 2.81
N ALA A 12 -27.66 34.29 2.62
CA ALA A 12 -28.46 33.08 2.39
C ALA A 12 -28.22 32.46 0.99
N GLU A 13 -27.95 33.29 -0.01
CA GLU A 13 -27.63 32.85 -1.37
C GLU A 13 -26.20 32.29 -1.46
N GLU A 14 -25.23 32.90 -0.76
CA GLU A 14 -23.83 32.44 -0.68
C GLU A 14 -23.70 31.07 0.05
N SER A 15 -24.46 30.88 1.13
CA SER A 15 -24.49 29.62 1.89
C SER A 15 -25.07 28.44 1.09
N THR A 16 -25.97 28.72 0.15
CA THR A 16 -26.64 27.68 -0.66
C THR A 16 -25.86 27.35 -1.95
N GLY A 17 -25.04 28.28 -2.47
CA GLY A 17 -24.27 28.10 -3.71
C GLY A 17 -22.98 27.27 -3.59
N ALA A 18 -22.37 27.18 -2.41
CA ALA A 18 -21.08 26.50 -2.22
C ALA A 18 -21.15 24.95 -2.27
N ALA A 19 -22.35 24.36 -2.16
CA ALA A 19 -22.51 22.92 -1.98
C ALA A 19 -22.74 22.12 -3.27
N ALA A 20 -23.01 22.78 -4.41
CA ALA A 20 -23.63 22.08 -5.55
C ALA A 20 -22.68 21.53 -6.64
N THR A 21 -21.38 21.86 -6.65
CA THR A 21 -20.46 21.20 -7.60
C THR A 21 -19.03 21.15 -7.06
N SER A 22 -18.74 20.22 -6.15
CA SER A 22 -17.34 19.97 -5.78
C SER A 22 -16.68 19.07 -6.84
N PRO A 23 -15.74 19.57 -7.67
CA PRO A 23 -14.92 18.74 -8.54
C PRO A 23 -14.08 17.70 -7.77
N ALA A 24 -13.98 17.84 -6.43
CA ALA A 24 -13.31 16.91 -5.54
C ALA A 24 -14.08 15.58 -5.38
N ALA A 25 -15.42 15.59 -5.40
CA ALA A 25 -16.21 14.38 -5.26
C ALA A 25 -16.19 13.51 -6.54
N LEU A 26 -16.21 14.16 -7.71
CA LEU A 26 -16.10 13.49 -9.01
C LEU A 26 -14.67 12.96 -9.28
N THR A 27 -13.63 13.61 -8.76
CA THR A 27 -12.25 13.10 -8.82
C THR A 27 -11.97 11.99 -7.80
N ALA A 28 -12.63 11.99 -6.63
CA ALA A 28 -12.50 10.94 -5.63
C ALA A 28 -13.09 9.59 -6.10
N PHE A 29 -14.16 9.59 -6.89
CA PHE A 29 -14.82 8.36 -7.37
C PHE A 29 -14.06 7.66 -8.54
N ARG A 30 -13.46 8.42 -9.47
CA ARG A 30 -12.54 7.87 -10.51
C ARG A 30 -11.22 7.34 -9.94
N ARG A 31 -10.93 7.60 -8.67
CA ARG A 31 -9.73 7.16 -7.93
C ARG A 31 -9.89 5.77 -7.28
N GLY A 32 -11.09 5.18 -7.32
CA GLY A 32 -11.37 3.84 -6.77
C GLY A 32 -11.16 2.67 -7.75
N ALA A 33 -11.29 2.91 -9.06
CA ALA A 33 -11.16 1.86 -10.09
C ALA A 33 -9.72 1.35 -10.29
N SER A 34 -8.74 1.95 -9.59
CA SER A 34 -7.32 1.62 -9.67
C SER A 34 -6.79 0.92 -8.42
N GLY A 35 -7.65 0.39 -7.54
CA GLY A 35 -7.27 -0.16 -6.24
C GLY A 35 -6.21 -1.26 -6.29
N VAL A 36 -6.21 -2.08 -7.35
CA VAL A 36 -5.20 -3.13 -7.58
C VAL A 36 -4.27 -2.79 -8.75
N THR A 37 -4.75 -2.00 -9.71
CA THR A 37 -3.95 -1.59 -10.89
C THR A 37 -2.72 -0.78 -10.48
N VAL A 38 -2.85 0.15 -9.53
CA VAL A 38 -1.71 0.93 -9.03
C VAL A 38 -0.65 0.03 -8.38
N PRO A 39 -0.96 -0.82 -7.39
CA PRO A 39 0.06 -1.66 -6.78
C PRO A 39 0.69 -2.63 -7.76
N ILE A 40 -0.09 -3.24 -8.67
CA ILE A 40 0.47 -4.12 -9.72
C ILE A 40 1.44 -3.34 -10.63
N LEU A 41 1.05 -2.17 -11.12
CA LEU A 41 1.91 -1.36 -11.98
C LEU A 41 3.20 -0.97 -11.26
N THR A 42 3.10 -0.53 -9.99
CA THR A 42 4.28 -0.19 -9.19
C THR A 42 5.18 -1.39 -8.93
N ALA A 43 4.61 -2.59 -8.71
CA ALA A 43 5.39 -3.81 -8.54
C ALA A 43 6.17 -4.16 -9.81
N VAL A 44 5.52 -4.08 -10.98
CA VAL A 44 6.19 -4.32 -12.27
C VAL A 44 7.33 -3.32 -12.48
N LEU A 45 7.10 -2.03 -12.23
CA LEU A 45 8.14 -1.00 -12.34
C LEU A 45 9.29 -1.24 -11.36
N ALA A 46 9.00 -1.68 -10.12
CA ALA A 46 10.01 -2.03 -9.13
C ALA A 46 10.88 -3.22 -9.58
N PHE A 47 10.27 -4.24 -10.18
CA PHE A 47 11.03 -5.35 -10.78
C PHE A 47 11.91 -4.86 -11.93
N ILE A 48 11.42 -4.01 -12.83
CA ILE A 48 12.26 -3.46 -13.91
C ILE A 48 13.45 -2.69 -13.32
N ALA A 49 13.21 -1.81 -12.34
CA ALA A 49 14.27 -1.05 -11.67
C ALA A 49 15.30 -1.97 -10.99
N GLY A 50 14.84 -2.98 -10.25
CA GLY A 50 15.72 -3.99 -9.65
C GLY A 50 16.53 -4.75 -10.71
N GLY A 51 15.93 -5.02 -11.87
CA GLY A 51 16.59 -5.74 -12.96
C GLY A 51 17.70 -4.92 -13.59
N LEU A 52 17.49 -3.61 -13.72
CA LEU A 52 18.52 -2.66 -14.15
C LEU A 52 19.69 -2.63 -13.16
N ILE A 53 19.44 -2.70 -11.86
CA ILE A 53 20.50 -2.77 -10.83
C ILE A 53 21.32 -4.07 -10.97
N VAL A 54 20.64 -5.20 -11.16
CA VAL A 54 21.31 -6.49 -11.39
C VAL A 54 22.17 -6.44 -12.66
N LEU A 55 21.63 -5.84 -13.73
CA LEU A 55 22.36 -5.66 -14.98
C LEU A 55 23.59 -4.75 -14.82
N ALA A 56 23.47 -3.67 -14.05
CA ALA A 56 24.58 -2.78 -13.71
C ALA A 56 25.69 -3.50 -12.92
N THR A 57 25.35 -4.57 -12.21
CA THR A 57 26.30 -5.43 -11.46
C THR A 57 26.93 -6.50 -12.37
N GLY A 58 26.65 -6.46 -13.69
CA GLY A 58 27.20 -7.39 -14.68
C GLY A 58 26.55 -8.77 -14.69
N HIS A 59 25.44 -8.97 -13.97
CA HIS A 59 24.71 -10.24 -13.92
C HIS A 59 23.46 -10.18 -14.78
N ASN A 60 23.02 -11.33 -15.31
CA ASN A 60 21.78 -11.38 -16.07
C ASN A 60 20.56 -11.32 -15.12
N PRO A 61 19.65 -10.32 -15.26
CA PRO A 61 18.53 -10.15 -14.34
C PRO A 61 17.56 -11.33 -14.34
N LEU A 62 17.35 -11.95 -15.51
CA LEU A 62 16.43 -13.07 -15.65
C LEU A 62 16.92 -14.32 -14.92
N SER A 63 18.23 -14.60 -14.96
CA SER A 63 18.81 -15.70 -14.17
C SER A 63 18.75 -15.39 -12.68
N THR A 64 19.02 -14.16 -12.27
CA THR A 64 18.97 -13.76 -10.85
C THR A 64 17.56 -13.91 -10.29
N TYR A 65 16.52 -13.49 -11.02
CA TYR A 65 15.14 -13.72 -10.60
C TYR A 65 14.77 -15.19 -10.51
N ARG A 66 15.25 -16.03 -11.44
CA ARG A 66 15.08 -17.49 -11.32
C ARG A 66 15.77 -18.04 -10.07
N SER A 67 16.98 -17.60 -9.76
CA SER A 67 17.69 -18.04 -8.57
C SER A 67 16.96 -17.63 -7.29
N ILE A 68 16.43 -16.41 -7.22
CA ILE A 68 15.61 -15.95 -6.09
C ILE A 68 14.35 -16.81 -5.97
N PHE A 69 13.63 -17.04 -7.08
CA PHE A 69 12.42 -17.87 -7.09
C PHE A 69 12.70 -19.32 -6.65
N ASN A 70 13.85 -19.88 -7.04
CA ASN A 70 14.24 -21.21 -6.61
C ASN A 70 14.68 -21.24 -5.14
N GLY A 71 15.30 -20.17 -4.65
CA GLY A 71 15.78 -20.02 -3.28
C GLY A 71 14.67 -19.81 -2.25
N THR A 72 13.52 -19.24 -2.63
CA THR A 72 12.37 -19.04 -1.72
C THR A 72 11.59 -20.32 -1.43
N GLY A 73 11.86 -21.42 -2.15
CA GLY A 73 11.17 -22.69 -1.96
C GLY A 73 9.75 -22.76 -2.53
N LEU A 74 9.30 -21.73 -3.28
CA LEU A 74 7.98 -21.74 -3.92
C LEU A 74 7.78 -22.92 -4.88
N ASN A 75 8.86 -23.48 -5.40
CA ASN A 75 8.81 -24.69 -6.24
C ASN A 75 8.08 -25.87 -5.56
N TRP A 76 8.05 -25.92 -4.23
CA TRP A 76 7.33 -26.95 -3.48
C TRP A 76 5.82 -26.97 -3.75
N LEU A 77 5.23 -25.83 -4.14
CA LEU A 77 3.80 -25.73 -4.49
C LEU A 77 3.45 -26.49 -5.76
N PHE A 78 4.45 -26.82 -6.58
CA PHE A 78 4.23 -27.49 -7.85
C PHE A 78 4.30 -29.03 -7.70
N PRO A 79 3.27 -29.76 -8.15
CA PRO A 79 3.19 -31.21 -7.94
C PRO A 79 4.21 -32.02 -8.75
N TRP A 80 4.80 -31.44 -9.80
CA TRP A 80 5.86 -32.07 -10.59
C TRP A 80 7.25 -32.07 -9.94
N VAL A 81 7.44 -31.39 -8.80
CA VAL A 81 8.70 -31.40 -8.04
C VAL A 81 8.70 -32.58 -7.07
N SER A 82 9.64 -33.50 -7.26
CA SER A 82 9.73 -34.79 -6.56
C SER A 82 11.15 -35.11 -6.08
N GLY A 83 11.27 -36.03 -5.11
CA GLY A 83 12.57 -36.48 -4.61
C GLY A 83 13.28 -35.49 -3.68
N SER A 84 14.61 -35.44 -3.76
CA SER A 84 15.47 -34.60 -2.90
C SER A 84 15.18 -33.10 -3.08
N GLU A 85 14.86 -32.66 -4.29
CA GLU A 85 14.52 -31.27 -4.59
C GLU A 85 13.27 -30.80 -3.83
N ARG A 86 12.29 -31.70 -3.64
CA ARG A 86 11.07 -31.38 -2.87
C ARG A 86 11.38 -31.17 -1.40
N ALA A 87 12.30 -31.95 -0.83
CA ALA A 87 12.73 -31.80 0.56
C ALA A 87 13.47 -30.46 0.76
N THR A 88 14.38 -30.11 -0.15
CA THR A 88 15.08 -28.82 -0.12
C THR A 88 14.12 -27.64 -0.31
N ALA A 89 13.18 -27.73 -1.26
CA ALA A 89 12.18 -26.69 -1.48
C ALA A 89 11.26 -26.50 -0.26
N ALA A 90 10.90 -27.58 0.44
CA ALA A 90 10.13 -27.50 1.68
C ALA A 90 10.88 -26.73 2.79
N GLY A 91 12.18 -27.03 2.99
CA GLY A 91 13.01 -26.32 3.96
C GLY A 91 13.16 -24.83 3.65
N ASN A 92 13.40 -24.49 2.38
CA ASN A 92 13.49 -23.09 1.92
C ASN A 92 12.15 -22.34 2.09
N LEU A 93 11.03 -23.02 1.81
CA LEU A 93 9.70 -22.44 1.98
C LEU A 93 9.39 -22.19 3.46
N GLN A 94 9.75 -23.13 4.33
CA GLN A 94 9.59 -22.97 5.77
C GLN A 94 10.34 -21.74 6.28
N GLN A 95 11.62 -21.58 5.89
CA GLN A 95 12.42 -20.43 6.30
C GLN A 95 11.83 -19.10 5.79
N THR A 96 11.34 -19.11 4.55
CA THR A 96 10.65 -17.96 3.95
C THR A 96 9.39 -17.60 4.73
N LEU A 97 8.56 -18.58 5.09
CA LEU A 97 7.33 -18.35 5.86
C LEU A 97 7.61 -17.85 7.28
N ILE A 98 8.62 -18.41 7.96
CA ILE A 98 9.04 -17.95 9.30
C ILE A 98 9.40 -16.47 9.27
N SER A 99 10.07 -16.02 8.21
CA SER A 99 10.50 -14.62 8.06
C SER A 99 9.40 -13.70 7.53
N ALA A 100 8.58 -14.18 6.58
CA ALA A 100 7.56 -13.38 5.92
C ALA A 100 6.30 -13.18 6.78
N THR A 101 5.92 -14.18 7.58
CA THR A 101 4.71 -14.11 8.43
C THR A 101 4.69 -12.88 9.33
N PRO A 102 5.73 -12.59 10.15
CA PRO A 102 5.70 -11.40 10.99
C PRO A 102 5.65 -10.11 10.18
N LEU A 103 6.35 -10.03 9.04
CA LEU A 103 6.32 -8.84 8.17
C LEU A 103 4.92 -8.59 7.59
N ILE A 104 4.21 -9.64 7.19
CA ILE A 104 2.83 -9.55 6.70
C ILE A 104 1.90 -9.09 7.83
N LEU A 105 2.00 -9.69 9.02
CA LEU A 105 1.18 -9.30 10.18
C LEU A 105 1.42 -7.84 10.59
N VAL A 106 2.67 -7.37 10.55
CA VAL A 106 3.02 -5.96 10.81
C VAL A 106 2.40 -5.06 9.75
N GLY A 107 2.52 -5.39 8.46
CA GLY A 107 1.91 -4.62 7.38
C GLY A 107 0.38 -4.53 7.50
N LEU A 108 -0.26 -5.64 7.90
CA LEU A 108 -1.71 -5.67 8.15
C LEU A 108 -2.09 -4.83 9.38
N ALA A 109 -1.35 -4.91 10.48
CA ALA A 109 -1.59 -4.11 11.68
C ALA A 109 -1.46 -2.60 11.42
N VAL A 110 -0.43 -2.20 10.67
CA VAL A 110 -0.22 -0.79 10.27
C VAL A 110 -1.33 -0.32 9.33
N SER A 111 -1.72 -1.15 8.35
CA SER A 111 -2.83 -0.82 7.44
C SER A 111 -4.15 -0.64 8.19
N PHE A 112 -4.40 -1.48 9.20
CA PHE A 112 -5.55 -1.36 10.08
C PHE A 112 -5.50 -0.05 10.90
N ALA A 113 -4.34 0.30 11.49
CA ALA A 113 -4.17 1.54 12.24
C ALA A 113 -4.42 2.79 11.37
N PHE A 114 -3.90 2.81 10.13
CA PHE A 114 -4.19 3.89 9.19
C PHE A 114 -5.66 3.95 8.78
N ARG A 115 -6.32 2.79 8.64
CA ARG A 115 -7.76 2.76 8.36
C ARG A 115 -8.59 3.27 9.54
N ALA A 116 -8.14 3.03 10.77
CA ALA A 116 -8.75 3.55 11.99
C ALA A 116 -8.48 5.05 12.22
N GLY A 117 -7.75 5.73 11.33
CA GLY A 117 -7.42 7.14 11.48
C GLY A 117 -6.40 7.40 12.59
N LEU A 118 -5.68 6.38 13.05
CA LEU A 118 -4.63 6.49 14.06
C LEU A 118 -3.31 6.95 13.42
N PHE A 119 -3.36 8.10 12.74
CA PHE A 119 -2.17 8.78 12.22
C PHE A 119 -1.47 9.61 13.30
N ASN A 120 -2.11 9.74 14.48
CA ASN A 120 -1.70 10.62 15.57
C ASN A 120 -1.87 9.93 16.93
N ILE A 121 -1.13 8.84 17.18
CA ILE A 121 -1.03 8.24 18.52
C ILE A 121 -0.10 9.07 19.44
N GLY A 122 0.81 9.86 18.86
CA GLY A 122 1.84 10.59 19.58
C GLY A 122 1.43 11.98 20.09
N GLY A 123 0.71 12.78 19.30
CA GLY A 123 0.46 14.19 19.63
C GLY A 123 -0.49 14.35 20.82
N GLN A 124 -1.68 13.72 20.78
CA GLN A 124 -2.65 13.81 21.87
C GLN A 124 -2.11 13.22 23.18
N GLY A 125 -1.39 12.09 23.11
CA GLY A 125 -0.73 11.48 24.28
C GLY A 125 0.43 12.33 24.82
N GLN A 126 1.19 13.00 23.96
CA GLN A 126 2.22 13.98 24.37
C GLN A 126 1.60 15.21 25.04
N TYR A 127 0.44 15.69 24.59
CA TYR A 127 -0.28 16.76 25.29
C TYR A 127 -0.81 16.32 26.66
N THR A 128 -1.33 15.09 26.79
CA THR A 128 -1.87 14.58 28.07
C THR A 128 -0.78 14.21 29.07
N VAL A 129 0.36 13.67 28.62
CA VAL A 129 1.45 13.18 29.50
C VAL A 129 2.57 14.21 29.67
N GLY A 130 2.85 15.02 28.65
CA GLY A 130 3.88 16.06 28.65
C GLY A 130 3.36 17.49 28.89
N GLY A 131 2.04 17.69 28.87
CA GLY A 131 1.40 18.96 29.24
C GLY A 131 1.28 19.11 30.75
N ILE A 132 2.38 19.49 31.39
CA ILE A 132 2.39 20.27 32.63
C ILE A 132 2.74 21.71 32.29
#